data_AF-A0A4Q3JB54-F1
#
_entry.id   AF-A0A4Q3JB54-F1
#
_cell.length_a   1.000
_cell.length_b   1.000
_cell.length_c   1.000
_cell.angle_alpha   90.00
_cell.angle_beta   90.00
_cell.angle_gamma   90.00
#
_symmetry.space_group_name_H-M   'P 1'
#
loop_
_entity.id
_entity.type
_entity.pdbx_description
1 polymer ?
#
loop_
_entity_poly.entity_id
_entity_poly.type
_entity_poly.pdbx_seq_one_letter_code
_entity_poly.pdbx_strand_id
1 'polypeptide(L)' 'TQAVGGLSGPPLRERARDMVAITRRRLPRATVVGVGGITSVDDARAMRDAGADLLQVYTGLIYEGPSLPARLARGLR' A
#
# COMPACT_ATOMS: atom_id res chain seq x y z
N THR A 1 -4.03 10.37 25.80
CA THR A 1 -2.62 10.74 25.53
C THR A 1 -2.28 10.28 24.12
N GLN A 2 -1.85 11.17 23.23
CA GLN A 2 -1.33 10.72 21.93
C GLN A 2 0.06 10.12 22.16
N ALA A 3 0.25 8.85 21.80
CA ALA A 3 1.56 8.21 21.85
C ALA A 3 2.46 8.83 20.78
N VAL A 4 3.72 9.10 21.13
CA VAL A 4 4.73 9.66 20.20
C VAL A 4 5.30 8.53 19.35
N GLY A 5 5.16 8.62 18.02
CA GLY A 5 5.68 7.61 17.11
C GLY A 5 5.13 7.73 15.68
N GLY A 6 5.56 6.82 14.81
CA GLY A 6 5.04 6.70 13.44
C GLY A 6 3.73 5.93 13.39
N LEU A 7 2.73 6.49 12.71
CA LEU A 7 1.47 5.79 12.42
C LEU A 7 1.70 4.77 11.30
N SER A 8 0.98 3.65 11.32
CA SER A 8 1.02 2.63 10.27
C SER A 8 -0.37 2.04 10.02
N GLY A 9 -0.49 1.19 9.01
CA GLY A 9 -1.74 0.47 8.73
C GLY A 9 -2.83 1.31 8.05
N PRO A 10 -4.10 0.89 8.18
CA PRO A 10 -5.25 1.50 7.49
C PRO A 10 -5.35 3.03 7.61
N PRO A 11 -5.00 3.68 8.75
CA PRO A 11 -5.01 5.14 8.85
C PRO A 11 -4.12 5.86 7.83
N LEU A 12 -3.10 5.19 7.27
CA LEU A 12 -2.22 5.75 6.24
C LEU A 12 -2.72 5.55 4.82
N ARG A 13 -3.77 4.75 4.57
CA ARG A 13 -4.14 4.24 3.24
C ARG A 13 -4.33 5.35 2.21
N GLU A 14 -5.16 6.34 2.51
CA GLU A 14 -5.48 7.44 1.58
C GLU A 14 -4.25 8.29 1.30
N ARG A 15 -3.56 8.73 2.36
CA ARG A 15 -2.33 9.53 2.25
C ARG A 15 -1.25 8.80 1.45
N ALA A 16 -1.07 7.50 1.69
CA ALA A 16 -0.11 6.68 0.96
C ALA A 16 -0.44 6.64 -0.54
N ARG A 17 -1.71 6.43 -0.89
CA ARG A 17 -2.18 6.42 -2.27
C ARG A 17 -1.89 7.75 -2.97
N ASP A 18 -2.18 8.87 -2.31
CA ASP A 18 -1.94 10.20 -2.87
C ASP A 18 -0.45 10.45 -3.12
N MET A 19 0.40 10.01 -2.19
CA MET A 19 1.86 10.11 -2.33
C MET A 19 2.40 9.25 -3.47
N VAL A 20 1.84 8.05 -3.70
CA VAL A 20 2.18 7.22 -4.86
C VAL A 20 1.80 7.95 -6.15
N ALA A 21 0.59 8.50 -6.24
CA ALA A 21 0.13 9.23 -7.43
C ALA A 21 1.00 10.48 -7.72
N ILE A 22 1.36 11.23 -6.68
CA ILE A 22 2.28 12.36 -6.78
C ILE A 22 3.66 11.89 -7.28
N THR A 23 4.18 10.80 -6.71
CA THR A 23 5.49 10.26 -7.06
C THR A 23 5.54 9.80 -8.51
N ARG A 24 4.54 9.02 -8.96
CA ARG A 24 4.43 8.58 -10.36
C ARG A 24 4.39 9.76 -11.33
N ARG A 25 3.61 10.81 -11.03
CA ARG A 25 3.57 12.02 -11.87
C ARG A 25 4.92 12.73 -11.97
N ARG A 26 5.69 12.77 -10.88
CA ARG A 26 7.00 13.45 -10.84
C ARG A 26 8.13 12.60 -11.42
N LEU A 27 8.04 11.28 -11.31
CA LEU A 27 9.06 10.33 -11.71
C LEU A 27 8.46 9.26 -12.64
N PRO A 28 8.03 9.62 -13.86
CA PRO A 28 7.22 8.75 -14.71
C PRO A 28 7.92 7.46 -15.14
N ARG A 29 9.26 7.42 -15.13
CA ARG A 29 10.06 6.25 -15.52
C ARG A 29 10.67 5.48 -14.33
N ALA A 30 10.58 6.00 -13.11
CA ALA A 30 11.12 5.30 -11.95
C ALA A 30 10.18 4.17 -11.52
N THR A 31 10.74 3.12 -10.94
CA THR A 31 9.95 2.11 -10.25
C THR A 31 9.39 2.69 -8.96
N VAL A 32 8.07 2.61 -8.76
CA VAL A 32 7.38 3.10 -7.57
C VAL A 32 6.86 1.91 -6.76
N VAL A 33 7.30 1.82 -5.50
CA VAL A 33 6.81 0.82 -4.54
C VAL A 33 5.76 1.48 -3.65
N GLY A 34 4.51 1.00 -3.71
CA GLY A 34 3.41 1.47 -2.88
C GLY A 34 3.37 0.76 -1.52
N VAL A 35 3.23 1.51 -0.44
CA VAL A 35 3.17 0.99 0.94
C VAL A 35 2.27 1.85 1.80
N GLY A 36 1.58 1.22 2.76
CA GLY A 36 0.73 1.91 3.74
C GLY A 36 -0.74 1.49 3.62
N GLY A 37 -1.26 0.86 4.66
CA GLY A 37 -2.69 0.56 4.78
C GLY A 37 -3.29 -0.46 3.81
N ILE A 38 -2.47 -1.28 3.16
CA ILE A 38 -2.93 -2.37 2.27
C ILE A 38 -3.31 -3.59 3.11
N THR A 39 -4.61 -3.87 3.22
CA THR A 39 -5.14 -5.04 3.94
C THR A 39 -6.08 -5.89 3.09
N SER A 40 -6.50 -5.38 1.93
CA SER A 40 -7.40 -6.05 1.00
C SER A 40 -6.90 -5.99 -0.45
N VAL A 41 -7.52 -6.80 -1.33
CA VAL A 41 -7.28 -6.77 -2.78
C VAL A 41 -7.65 -5.41 -3.36
N ASP A 42 -8.73 -4.78 -2.88
CA ASP A 42 -9.16 -3.48 -3.36
C ASP A 42 -8.16 -2.38 -3.01
N ASP A 43 -7.57 -2.42 -1.82
CA ASP A 43 -6.49 -1.49 -1.44
C ASP A 43 -5.27 -1.66 -2.35
N ALA A 44 -4.93 -2.91 -2.64
CA ALA A 44 -3.80 -3.24 -3.51
C ALA A 44 -4.05 -2.76 -4.96
N ARG A 45 -5.28 -2.93 -5.47
CA ARG A 45 -5.71 -2.39 -6.77
C ARG A 45 -5.64 -0.87 -6.78
N ALA A 46 -6.20 -0.21 -5.77
CA ALA A 46 -6.18 1.25 -5.65
C ALA A 46 -4.77 1.82 -5.60
N MET A 47 -3.82 1.12 -4.97
CA MET A 47 -2.41 1.52 -4.93
C MET A 47 -1.73 1.36 -6.30
N ARG A 48 -2.03 0.27 -7.03
CA ARG A 48 -1.55 0.05 -8.39
C ARG A 48 -2.12 1.08 -9.36
N ASP A 49 -3.41 1.37 -9.27
CA ASP A 49 -4.10 2.37 -10.10
C ASP A 49 -3.58 3.78 -9.85
N ALA A 50 -3.11 4.07 -8.63
CA ALA A 50 -2.39 5.30 -8.31
C ALA A 50 -0.99 5.39 -8.95
N GLY A 51 -0.45 4.29 -9.48
CA GLY A 51 0.80 4.25 -10.24
C GLY A 51 1.96 3.49 -9.57
N ALA A 52 1.68 2.67 -8.56
CA ALA A 52 2.68 1.75 -8.00
C ALA A 52 2.91 0.55 -8.92
N ASP A 53 4.18 0.19 -9.11
CA ASP A 53 4.60 -1.01 -9.87
C ASP A 53 4.69 -2.23 -8.96
N LEU A 54 5.06 -2.02 -7.69
CA LEU A 54 5.21 -3.05 -6.67
C LEU A 54 4.49 -2.62 -5.39
N LEU A 55 4.12 -3.59 -4.55
CA LEU A 55 3.44 -3.34 -3.27
C LEU A 55 4.22 -3.97 -2.11
N GLN A 56 4.32 -3.24 -1.00
CA GLN A 56 4.86 -3.73 0.26
C GLN A 56 3.76 -3.76 1.33
N VAL A 57 3.72 -4.86 2.10
CA VAL A 57 2.76 -5.04 3.19
C VAL A 57 3.49 -5.36 4.49
N TYR A 58 3.10 -4.69 5.58
CA TYR A 58 3.60 -5.00 6.93
C TYR A 58 2.44 -5.08 7.92
N THR A 59 1.78 -3.97 8.26
CA THR A 59 0.65 -3.99 9.20
C THR A 59 -0.43 -5.00 8.78
N GLY A 60 -0.72 -5.08 7.47
CA GLY A 60 -1.62 -6.12 6.94
C GLY A 60 -1.11 -7.55 7.20
N LEU A 61 0.19 -7.82 7.09
CA LEU A 61 0.74 -9.15 7.38
C LEU A 61 0.52 -9.55 8.85
N ILE A 62 0.65 -8.58 9.77
CA ILE A 62 0.45 -8.80 11.22
C ILE A 62 -1.01 -9.17 11.50
N TYR A 63 -1.97 -8.43 10.94
CA TYR A 63 -3.38 -8.54 11.33
C TYR A 63 -4.22 -9.46 10.42
N GLU A 64 -3.87 -9.58 9.14
CA GLU A 64 -4.57 -10.44 8.16
C GLU A 64 -3.91 -11.81 7.97
N GLY A 65 -2.77 -12.02 8.62
CA GLY A 65 -2.00 -13.24 8.62
C GLY A 65 -1.11 -13.46 7.39
N PRO A 66 -0.27 -14.52 7.42
CA PRO A 66 0.76 -14.78 6.42
C PRO A 66 0.21 -15.13 5.02
N SER A 67 -1.08 -15.45 4.91
CA SER A 67 -1.72 -15.72 3.63
C SER A 67 -2.06 -14.46 2.83
N LEU A 68 -1.98 -13.26 3.44
CA LEU A 68 -2.34 -12.00 2.81
C LEU A 68 -1.59 -11.77 1.48
N PRO A 69 -0.24 -11.85 1.39
CA PRO A 69 0.47 -11.57 0.14
C PRO A 69 0.00 -12.48 -1.02
N ALA A 70 -0.22 -13.76 -0.74
CA ALA A 70 -0.70 -14.71 -1.73
C ALA A 70 -2.15 -14.40 -2.17
N ARG A 71 -3.01 -13.94 -1.25
CA ARG A 71 -4.37 -13.49 -1.56
C ARG A 71 -4.36 -12.23 -2.43
N LEU A 72 -3.52 -11.25 -2.10
CA LEU A 72 -3.35 -10.03 -2.89
C LEU A 72 -2.86 -10.35 -4.30
N ALA A 73 -1.79 -11.15 -4.42
CA ALA A 73 -1.24 -11.54 -5.71
C ALA A 73 -2.26 -12.26 -6.59
N ARG A 74 -3.08 -13.16 -6.02
CA ARG A 74 -4.16 -13.82 -6.77
C ARG A 74 -5.26 -12.86 -7.21
N GLY A 75 -5.64 -11.91 -6.36
CA GLY A 75 -6.71 -10.94 -6.67
C GLY A 75 -6.29 -9.83 -7.65
N LEU A 76 -4.99 -9.66 -7.91
CA LEU A 76 -4.44 -8.67 -8.84
C LEU A 76 -4.16 -9.22 -10.24
N ARG A 77 -4.24 -10.53 -10.42
CA ARG A 77 -4.15 -11.19 -11.73
C ARG A 77 -5.31 -10.81 -12.62
#